data_AF-A0A6L8QD70-F1
#
_entry.id   AF-A0A6L8QD70-F1
#
_cell.length_a   1.000
_cell.length_b   1.000
_cell.length_c   1.000
_cell.angle_alpha   90.00
_cell.angle_beta   90.00
_cell.angle_gamma   90.00
#
_symmetry.space_group_name_H-M   'P 1'
#
loop_
_entity.id
_entity.type
_entity.pdbx_description
1 polymer ?
#
loop_
_entity_poly.entity_id
_entity_poly.type
_entity_poly.pdbx_seq_one_letter_code
_entity_poly.pdbx_strand_id
1 'polypeptide(L)'
;MKIVVDAMGGDHAPEAAVEGAVMAAREYETEIILTGISDQVHKVLEKFDPDHNLPIQVVHADEVVEMHDSPGKVLRSKRKSSMKIGLDLVKDGTASAFLSAGNTGAVLAYSTLILRPLNGVDRPAITIQLPTLKGNAILLDAGANVDCKTSQLFQFGIMGHVFAEYILGKEKPRVGLLSIGEEDGKGNEIVKEAFQMLKVSHINFIGNVEGKEVYRGNADVIVCD
;
A
#
# COMPACT_ATOMS: atom_id res chain seq x y z
N MET A 1 17.90 4.84 6.83
CA MET A 1 16.47 4.99 6.45
C MET A 1 15.68 4.34 7.56
N LYS A 2 14.70 5.04 8.14
CA LYS A 2 13.91 4.51 9.26
C LYS A 2 12.54 4.07 8.79
N ILE A 3 12.13 2.85 9.15
CA ILE A 3 10.82 2.30 8.80
C ILE A 3 10.01 2.12 10.07
N VAL A 4 8.78 2.63 10.09
CA VAL A 4 7.85 2.38 11.19
C VAL A 4 7.03 1.14 10.89
N VAL A 5 6.93 0.24 11.85
CA VAL A 5 6.06 -0.93 11.81
C VAL A 5 5.07 -0.83 12.96
N ASP A 6 3.79 -0.80 12.64
CA ASP A 6 2.73 -0.97 13.62
C ASP A 6 2.76 -2.40 14.16
N ALA A 7 3.28 -2.54 15.37
CA ALA A 7 3.45 -3.83 16.03
C ALA A 7 2.12 -4.42 16.50
N MET A 8 1.03 -3.65 16.54
CA MET A 8 -0.26 -4.10 17.09
C MET A 8 -1.26 -4.53 16.01
N GLY A 9 -0.93 -4.33 14.74
CA GLY A 9 -1.80 -4.69 13.62
C GLY A 9 -1.61 -6.14 13.16
N GLY A 10 -2.72 -6.86 13.00
CA GLY A 10 -2.77 -8.20 12.41
C GLY A 10 -3.15 -9.31 13.40
N ASP A 11 -3.53 -10.47 12.87
CA ASP A 11 -4.11 -11.58 13.65
C ASP A 11 -3.14 -12.20 14.67
N HIS A 12 -1.83 -12.05 14.43
CA HIS A 12 -0.75 -12.60 15.27
C HIS A 12 0.09 -11.50 15.94
N ALA A 13 -0.49 -10.30 16.10
CA ALA A 13 0.18 -9.20 16.76
C ALA A 13 0.32 -9.42 18.28
N PRO A 14 1.41 -8.95 18.91
CA PRO A 14 2.56 -8.30 18.28
C PRO A 14 3.64 -9.27 17.78
N GLU A 15 3.49 -10.57 17.99
CA GLU A 15 4.54 -11.57 17.76
C GLU A 15 5.08 -11.57 16.33
N ALA A 16 4.20 -11.71 15.33
CA ALA A 16 4.62 -11.79 13.93
C ALA A 16 5.26 -10.49 13.41
N ALA A 17 4.73 -9.32 13.82
CA ALA A 17 5.25 -8.03 13.40
C ALA A 17 6.65 -7.75 14.00
N VAL A 18 6.84 -8.09 15.27
CA VAL A 18 8.13 -7.94 15.96
C VAL A 18 9.17 -8.92 15.41
N GLU A 19 8.80 -10.18 15.20
CA GLU A 19 9.68 -11.18 14.58
C GLU A 19 10.14 -10.73 13.18
N GLY A 20 9.19 -10.30 12.33
CA GLY A 20 9.50 -9.79 11.00
C GLY A 20 10.39 -8.55 11.02
N ALA A 21 10.18 -7.64 11.97
CA ALA A 21 11.06 -6.49 12.18
C ALA A 21 12.48 -6.92 12.57
N VAL A 22 12.63 -7.87 13.49
CA VAL A 22 13.94 -8.41 13.89
C VAL A 22 14.65 -9.07 12.71
N MET A 23 13.94 -9.86 11.92
CA MET A 23 14.49 -10.46 10.70
C MET A 23 14.97 -9.38 9.72
N ALA A 24 14.15 -8.38 9.44
CA ALA A 24 14.50 -7.29 8.53
C ALA A 24 15.68 -6.44 9.02
N ALA A 25 15.73 -6.13 10.33
CA ALA A 25 16.84 -5.40 10.93
C ALA A 25 18.16 -6.18 10.84
N ARG A 26 18.13 -7.51 10.94
CA ARG A 26 19.30 -8.38 10.78
C ARG A 26 19.76 -8.50 9.34
N GLU A 27 18.82 -8.70 8.41
CA GLU A 27 19.14 -8.99 7.01
C GLU A 27 19.58 -7.73 6.26
N TYR A 28 18.94 -6.59 6.54
CA TYR A 28 19.14 -5.34 5.80
C TYR A 28 19.85 -4.25 6.59
N GLU A 29 20.19 -4.50 7.86
CA GLU A 29 20.80 -3.51 8.78
C GLU A 29 20.00 -2.19 8.85
N THR A 30 18.67 -2.27 8.64
CA THR A 30 17.80 -1.09 8.58
C THR A 30 17.30 -0.71 9.97
N GLU A 31 17.19 0.58 10.22
CA GLU A 31 16.59 1.10 11.46
C GLU A 31 15.07 0.93 11.44
N ILE A 32 14.52 0.34 12.50
CA ILE A 32 13.07 0.08 12.63
C ILE A 32 12.52 0.74 13.89
N ILE A 33 11.33 1.34 13.76
CA ILE A 33 10.55 1.83 14.88
C ILE A 33 9.29 0.97 15.00
N LEU A 34 9.15 0.24 16.10
CA LEU A 34 7.94 -0.50 16.44
C LEU A 34 7.00 0.41 17.22
N THR A 35 5.82 0.73 16.67
CA THR A 35 4.77 1.45 17.41
C THR A 35 3.77 0.47 18.01
N GLY A 36 3.44 0.63 19.30
CA GLY A 36 2.51 -0.28 19.96
C GLY A 36 2.48 -0.15 21.49
N ILE A 37 1.76 -1.05 22.14
CA ILE A 37 1.75 -1.14 23.60
C ILE A 37 3.14 -1.61 24.05
N SER A 38 3.98 -0.68 24.52
CA SER A 38 5.42 -0.92 24.76
C SER A 38 5.71 -2.20 25.53
N ASP A 39 4.98 -2.47 26.61
CA ASP A 39 5.23 -3.64 27.47
C ASP A 39 4.99 -4.96 26.75
N GLN A 40 3.98 -4.99 25.86
CA GLN A 40 3.69 -6.17 25.04
C GLN A 40 4.74 -6.36 23.95
N VAL A 41 5.16 -5.26 23.32
CA VAL A 41 6.19 -5.26 22.27
C VAL A 41 7.54 -5.68 22.84
N HIS A 42 7.99 -5.09 23.95
CA HIS A 42 9.26 -5.43 24.60
C HIS A 42 9.32 -6.90 25.03
N LYS A 43 8.24 -7.42 25.63
CA LYS A 43 8.16 -8.83 26.03
C LYS A 43 8.39 -9.80 24.86
N VAL A 44 7.94 -9.44 23.66
CA VAL A 44 8.19 -10.25 22.45
C VAL A 44 9.60 -9.99 21.92
N LEU A 45 10.02 -8.73 21.87
CA LEU A 45 11.34 -8.34 21.37
C LEU A 45 12.46 -9.04 22.15
N GLU A 46 12.35 -9.17 23.47
CA GLU A 46 13.30 -9.89 24.33
C GLU A 46 13.51 -11.35 23.92
N LYS A 47 12.52 -12.00 23.29
CA LYS A 47 12.67 -13.38 22.80
C LYS A 47 13.55 -13.46 21.55
N PHE A 48 13.50 -12.43 20.71
CA PHE A 48 14.12 -12.42 19.39
C PHE A 48 15.43 -11.64 19.35
N ASP A 49 15.58 -10.59 20.18
CA ASP A 49 16.77 -9.76 20.35
C ASP A 49 17.03 -9.45 21.85
N PRO A 50 17.37 -10.47 22.66
CA PRO A 50 17.53 -10.32 24.12
C PRO A 50 18.61 -9.30 24.50
N ASP A 51 19.67 -9.20 23.71
CA ASP A 51 20.80 -8.31 23.97
C ASP A 51 20.59 -6.89 23.44
N HIS A 52 19.46 -6.62 22.76
CA HIS A 52 19.10 -5.31 22.22
C HIS A 52 20.19 -4.71 21.30
N ASN A 53 20.81 -5.55 20.48
CA ASN A 53 21.91 -5.16 19.59
C ASN A 53 21.44 -4.69 18.22
N LEU A 54 20.16 -4.90 17.89
CA LEU A 54 19.60 -4.49 16.60
C LEU A 54 19.16 -3.01 16.65
N PRO A 55 19.17 -2.31 15.50
CA PRO A 55 18.72 -0.92 15.39
C PRO A 55 17.18 -0.82 15.45
N ILE A 56 16.58 -1.29 16.54
CA ILE A 56 15.13 -1.34 16.76
C ILE A 56 14.76 -0.45 17.95
N GLN A 57 13.88 0.51 17.71
CA GLN A 57 13.30 1.37 18.73
C GLN A 57 11.83 1.00 18.96
N VAL A 58 11.36 1.06 20.19
CA VAL A 58 9.93 0.96 20.52
C VAL A 58 9.38 2.35 20.86
N VAL A 59 8.25 2.71 20.25
CA VAL A 59 7.49 3.93 20.56
C VAL A 59 6.12 3.52 21.10
N HIS A 60 5.85 3.91 22.34
CA HIS A 60 4.60 3.58 23.01
C HIS A 60 3.39 4.22 22.34
N ALA A 61 2.31 3.46 22.22
CA ALA A 61 0.98 3.90 21.87
C ALA A 61 -0.01 3.49 22.97
N ASP A 62 -0.97 4.36 23.29
CA ASP A 62 -1.99 4.08 24.32
C ASP A 62 -3.13 3.21 23.78
N GLU A 63 -3.31 3.18 22.45
CA GLU A 63 -4.49 2.59 21.80
C GLU A 63 -4.10 1.66 20.65
N VAL A 64 -5.00 0.74 20.34
CA VAL A 64 -4.93 -0.14 19.16
C VAL A 64 -6.21 0.03 18.34
N VAL A 65 -6.07 -0.04 17.01
CA VAL A 65 -7.20 -0.13 16.09
C VAL A 65 -7.54 -1.59 15.89
N GLU A 66 -8.75 -1.97 16.23
CA GLU A 66 -9.20 -3.36 16.13
C GLU A 66 -9.64 -3.69 14.70
N MET A 67 -9.55 -4.97 14.30
CA MET A 67 -9.93 -5.39 12.94
C MET A 67 -11.41 -5.12 12.60
N HIS A 68 -12.28 -5.10 13.60
CA HIS A 68 -13.71 -4.83 13.44
C HIS A 68 -14.08 -3.34 13.58
N ASP A 69 -13.10 -2.46 13.81
CA ASP A 69 -13.34 -1.04 13.92
C ASP A 69 -13.73 -0.44 12.56
N SER A 70 -14.70 0.49 12.58
CA SER A 70 -15.07 1.25 11.39
C SER A 70 -14.05 2.37 11.13
N PRO A 71 -13.46 2.46 9.92
CA PRO A 71 -12.44 3.47 9.61
C PRO A 71 -12.86 4.91 9.94
N GLY A 72 -14.12 5.27 9.66
CA GLY A 72 -14.63 6.61 9.92
C GLY A 72 -14.73 6.98 11.41
N LYS A 73 -14.90 5.99 12.29
CA LYS A 73 -14.91 6.19 13.75
C LYS A 73 -13.50 6.30 14.31
N VAL A 74 -12.61 5.42 13.85
CA VAL A 74 -11.20 5.33 14.26
C VAL A 74 -10.50 6.69 14.19
N LEU A 75 -10.68 7.42 13.09
CA LEU A 75 -10.10 8.76 12.92
C LEU A 75 -10.44 9.75 14.05
N ARG A 76 -11.61 9.60 14.68
CA ARG A 76 -12.09 10.52 15.73
C ARG A 76 -11.75 10.02 17.13
N SER A 77 -11.86 8.71 17.36
CA SER A 77 -11.75 8.11 18.69
C SER A 77 -10.34 7.64 19.05
N LYS A 78 -9.59 7.06 18.11
CA LYS A 78 -8.32 6.36 18.38
C LYS A 78 -7.10 7.24 18.09
N ARG A 79 -7.08 8.44 18.68
CA ARG A 79 -6.09 9.48 18.35
C ARG A 79 -4.67 9.15 18.79
N LYS A 80 -4.50 8.18 19.68
CA LYS A 80 -3.21 7.72 20.20
C LYS A 80 -2.96 6.25 19.83
N SER A 81 -3.51 5.81 18.70
CA SER A 81 -3.28 4.46 18.19
C SER A 81 -1.86 4.27 17.67
N SER A 82 -1.36 3.04 17.71
CA SER A 82 -0.07 2.63 17.13
C SER A 82 0.06 3.03 15.66
N MET A 83 -1.02 2.86 14.87
CA MET A 83 -1.09 3.29 13.47
C MET A 83 -0.94 4.81 13.33
N LYS A 84 -1.72 5.59 14.09
CA LYS A 84 -1.67 7.05 13.99
C LYS A 84 -0.30 7.60 14.41
N ILE A 85 0.22 7.14 15.54
CA ILE A 85 1.54 7.56 16.03
C ILE A 85 2.60 7.21 14.98
N GLY A 86 2.53 6.02 14.38
CA GLY A 86 3.50 5.63 13.36
C GLY A 86 3.44 6.50 12.09
N LEU A 87 2.24 6.87 11.65
CA LEU A 87 2.07 7.79 10.52
C LEU A 87 2.49 9.23 10.85
N ASP A 88 2.29 9.70 12.09
CA ASP A 88 2.79 10.99 12.54
C ASP A 88 4.33 11.04 12.50
N LEU A 89 5.01 9.96 12.91
CA LEU A 89 6.48 9.87 12.79
C LEU A 89 6.98 10.00 11.35
N VAL A 90 6.24 9.44 10.38
CA VAL A 90 6.55 9.61 8.96
C VAL A 90 6.27 11.05 8.52
N LYS A 91 5.14 11.62 8.95
CA LYS A 91 4.77 13.00 8.62
C LYS A 91 5.80 14.02 9.10
N ASP A 92 6.34 13.80 10.28
CA ASP A 92 7.33 14.68 10.92
C ASP A 92 8.76 14.44 10.40
N GLY A 93 8.95 13.49 9.47
CA GLY A 93 10.25 13.17 8.88
C GLY A 93 11.16 12.34 9.79
N THR A 94 10.65 11.83 10.91
CA THR A 94 11.39 10.92 11.80
C THR A 94 11.60 9.54 11.15
N ALA A 95 10.68 9.15 10.27
CA ALA A 95 10.75 7.93 9.48
C ALA A 95 10.39 8.17 8.01
N SER A 96 10.79 7.25 7.15
CA SER A 96 10.61 7.33 5.70
C SER A 96 9.41 6.53 5.19
N ALA A 97 8.97 5.51 5.93
CA ALA A 97 7.88 4.63 5.55
C ALA A 97 7.14 4.10 6.77
N PHE A 98 5.89 3.68 6.57
CA PHE A 98 5.03 3.06 7.57
C PHE A 98 4.45 1.75 7.01
N LEU A 99 4.41 0.71 7.84
CA LEU A 99 3.84 -0.59 7.53
C LEU A 99 2.89 -1.03 8.65
N SER A 100 1.75 -1.64 8.28
CA SER A 100 0.84 -2.29 9.22
C SER A 100 0.14 -3.47 8.55
N ALA A 101 -0.03 -4.55 9.29
CA ALA A 101 -0.89 -5.68 8.92
C ALA A 101 -2.30 -5.59 9.54
N GLY A 102 -2.65 -4.43 10.13
CA GLY A 102 -3.96 -4.20 10.74
C GLY A 102 -5.05 -3.83 9.73
N ASN A 103 -6.13 -3.21 10.22
CA ASN A 103 -7.29 -2.86 9.43
C ASN A 103 -6.94 -1.95 8.23
N THR A 104 -7.04 -2.48 7.01
CA THR A 104 -6.68 -1.79 5.76
C THR A 104 -7.40 -0.44 5.60
N GLY A 105 -8.68 -0.38 5.94
CA GLY A 105 -9.47 0.84 5.84
C GLY A 105 -8.98 1.93 6.80
N ALA A 106 -8.55 1.55 8.01
CA ALA A 106 -7.96 2.47 8.98
C ALA A 106 -6.58 2.97 8.52
N VAL A 107 -5.73 2.09 7.99
CA VAL A 107 -4.43 2.46 7.42
C VAL A 107 -4.61 3.47 6.28
N LEU A 108 -5.51 3.17 5.33
CA LEU A 108 -5.84 4.06 4.23
C LEU A 108 -6.37 5.42 4.73
N ALA A 109 -7.30 5.41 5.68
CA ALA A 109 -7.92 6.60 6.23
C ALA A 109 -6.91 7.50 6.96
N TYR A 110 -6.09 6.95 7.86
CA TYR A 110 -5.07 7.73 8.55
C TYR A 110 -4.00 8.24 7.59
N SER A 111 -3.51 7.40 6.67
CA SER A 111 -2.47 7.79 5.71
C SER A 111 -2.95 8.94 4.82
N THR A 112 -4.18 8.86 4.32
CA THR A 112 -4.78 9.91 3.50
C THR A 112 -4.93 11.22 4.27
N LEU A 113 -5.31 11.17 5.54
CA LEU A 113 -5.49 12.37 6.37
C LEU A 113 -4.15 13.02 6.77
N ILE A 114 -3.19 12.20 7.18
CA ILE A 114 -1.93 12.64 7.81
C ILE A 114 -0.89 12.96 6.74
N LEU A 115 -0.61 12.01 5.84
CA LEU A 115 0.43 12.15 4.82
C LEU A 115 -0.06 12.98 3.63
N ARG A 116 -1.33 12.83 3.28
CA ARG A 116 -2.00 13.39 2.09
C ARG A 116 -1.50 12.78 0.78
N PRO A 117 -2.35 12.70 -0.27
CA PRO A 117 -1.90 12.32 -1.60
C PRO A 117 -0.84 13.27 -2.15
N LEU A 118 -0.05 12.77 -3.11
CA LEU A 118 0.88 13.61 -3.88
C LEU A 118 0.13 14.71 -4.63
N ASN A 119 0.80 15.86 -4.83
CA ASN A 119 0.23 16.95 -5.61
C ASN A 119 -0.15 16.46 -7.02
N GLY A 120 -1.40 16.70 -7.41
CA GLY A 120 -1.94 16.25 -8.70
C GLY A 120 -2.60 14.86 -8.67
N VAL A 121 -2.49 14.12 -7.56
CA VAL A 121 -3.24 12.87 -7.33
C VAL A 121 -4.52 13.18 -6.56
N ASP A 122 -5.68 12.82 -7.11
CA ASP A 122 -6.99 13.09 -6.51
C ASP A 122 -7.26 12.14 -5.34
N ARG A 123 -7.04 10.84 -5.55
CA ARG A 123 -7.20 9.79 -4.54
C ARG A 123 -6.10 8.74 -4.60
N PRO A 124 -5.71 8.13 -3.46
CA PRO A 124 -4.82 6.99 -3.47
C PRO A 124 -5.51 5.76 -4.07
N ALA A 125 -4.73 4.80 -4.54
CA ALA A 125 -5.17 3.47 -4.94
C ALA A 125 -4.41 2.41 -4.11
N ILE A 126 -5.08 1.31 -3.77
CA ILE A 126 -4.43 0.13 -3.22
C ILE A 126 -3.88 -0.67 -4.40
N THR A 127 -2.58 -0.92 -4.37
CA THR A 127 -1.89 -1.72 -5.38
C THR A 127 -1.57 -3.08 -4.78
N ILE A 128 -1.90 -4.14 -5.51
CA ILE A 128 -1.51 -5.52 -5.17
C ILE A 128 -0.61 -6.10 -6.26
N GLN A 129 0.31 -6.98 -5.87
CA GLN A 129 1.10 -7.76 -6.81
C GLN A 129 0.38 -9.08 -7.10
N LEU A 130 0.21 -9.39 -8.39
CA LEU A 130 -0.41 -10.61 -8.86
C LEU A 130 0.64 -11.53 -9.49
N PRO A 131 0.65 -12.84 -9.16
CA PRO A 131 1.41 -13.82 -9.92
C PRO A 131 0.76 -14.00 -11.29
N THR A 132 1.57 -14.21 -12.32
CA THR A 132 1.12 -14.45 -13.70
C THR A 132 1.94 -15.58 -14.32
N LEU A 133 1.50 -16.09 -15.47
CA LEU A 133 2.25 -17.10 -16.23
C LEU A 133 3.64 -16.61 -16.71
N LYS A 134 3.92 -15.30 -16.66
CA LYS A 134 5.15 -14.68 -17.16
C LYS A 134 5.93 -13.91 -16.09
N GLY A 135 5.66 -14.17 -14.80
CA GLY A 135 6.24 -13.44 -13.67
C GLY A 135 5.16 -12.68 -12.90
N ASN A 136 5.43 -11.45 -12.47
CA ASN A 136 4.49 -10.67 -11.67
C ASN A 136 3.96 -9.45 -12.44
N ALA A 137 2.70 -9.10 -12.18
CA ALA A 137 2.08 -7.85 -12.56
C ALA A 137 1.54 -7.14 -11.31
N ILE A 138 1.13 -5.89 -11.44
CA ILE A 138 0.33 -5.20 -10.40
C ILE A 138 -1.09 -4.96 -10.87
N LEU A 139 -2.01 -4.92 -9.93
CA LEU A 139 -3.38 -4.46 -10.13
C LEU A 139 -3.68 -3.31 -9.17
N LEU A 140 -4.28 -2.24 -9.68
CA LEU A 140 -4.73 -1.08 -8.92
C LEU A 140 -5.93 -0.42 -9.64
N ASP A 141 -7.00 -0.03 -8.95
CA ASP A 141 -7.23 -0.09 -7.52
C ASP A 141 -7.77 -1.47 -7.06
N ALA A 142 -7.38 -1.90 -5.86
CA ALA A 142 -7.83 -3.15 -5.24
C ALA A 142 -8.74 -2.91 -4.02
N GLY A 143 -9.53 -1.82 -4.06
CA GLY A 143 -10.55 -1.53 -3.07
C GLY A 143 -10.26 -0.33 -2.15
N ALA A 144 -9.39 0.60 -2.54
CA ALA A 144 -9.28 1.88 -1.84
C ALA A 144 -10.51 2.77 -2.10
N ASN A 145 -11.05 2.67 -3.31
CA ASN A 145 -12.19 3.41 -3.81
C ASN A 145 -13.29 2.43 -4.22
N VAL A 146 -14.54 2.83 -4.04
CA VAL A 146 -15.72 2.06 -4.49
C VAL A 146 -16.14 2.49 -5.89
N ASP A 147 -16.08 3.81 -6.14
CA ASP A 147 -16.39 4.42 -7.42
C ASP A 147 -15.21 5.31 -7.81
N CYS A 148 -14.68 5.08 -9.01
CA CYS A 148 -13.60 5.89 -9.57
C CYS A 148 -14.12 6.83 -10.66
N LYS A 149 -13.54 8.03 -10.74
CA LYS A 149 -13.71 8.95 -11.87
C LYS A 149 -12.74 8.59 -13.00
N THR A 150 -13.07 9.03 -14.22
CA THR A 150 -12.18 8.95 -15.39
C THR A 150 -10.75 9.43 -15.08
N SER A 151 -10.64 10.59 -14.42
CA SER A 151 -9.33 11.17 -14.06
C SER A 151 -8.54 10.33 -13.06
N GLN A 152 -9.21 9.58 -12.20
CA GLN A 152 -8.56 8.70 -11.22
C GLN A 152 -8.00 7.46 -11.90
N LEU A 153 -8.76 6.80 -12.78
CA LEU A 153 -8.23 5.68 -13.58
C LEU A 153 -7.02 6.10 -14.43
N PHE A 154 -7.07 7.30 -15.03
CA PHE A 154 -5.93 7.86 -15.72
C PHE A 154 -4.71 8.02 -14.79
N GLN A 155 -4.89 8.63 -13.61
CA GLN A 155 -3.82 8.78 -12.61
C GLN A 155 -3.27 7.43 -12.14
N PHE A 156 -4.13 6.43 -11.95
CA PHE A 156 -3.74 5.07 -11.55
C PHE A 156 -2.86 4.42 -12.62
N GLY A 157 -3.16 4.61 -13.90
CA GLY A 157 -2.27 4.18 -14.99
C GLY A 157 -0.88 4.80 -14.93
N ILE A 158 -0.78 6.10 -14.65
CA ILE A 158 0.51 6.79 -14.51
C ILE A 158 1.26 6.30 -13.27
N MET A 159 0.60 6.23 -12.11
CA MET A 159 1.23 5.77 -10.86
C MET A 159 1.67 4.31 -10.96
N GLY A 160 0.84 3.44 -11.54
CA GLY A 160 1.15 2.03 -11.75
C GLY A 160 2.32 1.84 -12.71
N HIS A 161 2.40 2.64 -13.78
CA HIS A 161 3.57 2.66 -14.67
C HIS A 161 4.85 2.94 -13.89
N VAL A 162 4.89 4.05 -13.13
CA VAL A 162 6.07 4.41 -12.32
C VAL A 162 6.38 3.33 -11.28
N PHE A 163 5.37 2.79 -10.60
CA PHE A 163 5.59 1.70 -9.64
C PHE A 163 6.23 0.47 -10.30
N ALA A 164 5.71 0.02 -11.43
CA ALA A 164 6.25 -1.15 -12.13
C ALA A 164 7.66 -0.88 -12.70
N GLU A 165 7.96 0.35 -13.10
CA GLU A 165 9.30 0.74 -13.53
C GLU A 165 10.32 0.60 -12.40
N TYR A 166 10.07 1.24 -11.26
CA TYR A 166 11.03 1.30 -10.15
C TYR A 166 11.03 0.04 -9.28
N ILE A 167 9.87 -0.54 -9.00
CA ILE A 167 9.73 -1.64 -8.03
C ILE A 167 9.80 -3.00 -8.72
N LEU A 168 9.24 -3.15 -9.92
CA LEU A 168 9.33 -4.40 -10.68
C LEU A 168 10.50 -4.42 -11.69
N GLY A 169 11.25 -3.33 -11.81
CA GLY A 169 12.40 -3.22 -12.73
C GLY A 169 12.01 -3.32 -14.21
N LYS A 170 10.78 -2.92 -14.56
CA LYS A 170 10.29 -2.99 -15.94
C LYS A 170 10.52 -1.64 -16.64
N GLU A 171 11.53 -1.51 -17.50
CA GLU A 171 11.88 -0.22 -18.15
C GLU A 171 10.71 0.41 -18.93
N LYS A 172 9.84 -0.39 -19.55
CA LYS A 172 8.66 0.09 -20.29
C LYS A 172 7.41 -0.73 -19.92
N PRO A 173 6.89 -0.60 -18.69
CA PRO A 173 5.79 -1.41 -18.19
C PRO A 173 4.56 -1.28 -19.08
N ARG A 174 4.01 -2.39 -19.53
CA ARG A 174 2.77 -2.44 -20.31
C ARG A 174 1.59 -2.20 -19.39
N VAL A 175 0.88 -1.11 -19.61
CA VAL A 175 -0.28 -0.72 -18.81
C VAL A 175 -1.55 -1.07 -19.57
N GLY A 176 -2.39 -1.88 -18.96
CA GLY A 176 -3.70 -2.27 -19.48
C GLY A 176 -4.83 -1.73 -18.62
N LEU A 177 -5.96 -1.41 -19.25
CA LEU A 177 -7.18 -1.00 -18.56
C LEU A 177 -8.15 -2.17 -18.50
N LEU A 178 -8.55 -2.62 -17.30
CA LEU A 178 -9.46 -3.74 -17.15
C LEU A 178 -10.83 -3.38 -17.75
N SER A 179 -11.34 -4.25 -18.62
CA SER A 179 -12.62 -4.05 -19.30
C SER A 179 -13.30 -5.37 -19.63
N ILE A 180 -14.52 -5.28 -20.16
CA ILE A 180 -15.33 -6.44 -20.56
C ILE A 180 -14.98 -7.00 -21.95
N GLY A 181 -14.00 -6.40 -22.64
CA GLY A 181 -13.52 -6.81 -23.95
C GLY A 181 -12.25 -6.04 -24.34
N GLU A 182 -11.45 -6.62 -25.23
CA GLU A 182 -10.16 -6.06 -25.66
C GLU A 182 -10.30 -4.87 -26.64
N GLU A 183 -11.45 -4.68 -27.26
CA GLU A 183 -11.65 -3.61 -28.24
C GLU A 183 -11.72 -2.22 -27.58
N ASP A 184 -11.18 -1.18 -28.24
CA ASP A 184 -11.10 0.21 -27.75
C ASP A 184 -12.44 0.79 -27.22
N GLY A 185 -13.57 0.33 -27.77
CA GLY A 185 -14.91 0.82 -27.42
C GLY A 185 -15.60 0.12 -26.26
N LYS A 186 -14.95 -0.85 -25.60
CA LYS A 186 -15.54 -1.66 -24.52
C LYS A 186 -15.36 -1.02 -23.14
N GLY A 187 -16.33 -1.27 -22.27
CA GLY A 187 -16.39 -0.73 -20.91
C GLY A 187 -17.58 0.19 -20.72
N ASN A 188 -17.74 0.70 -19.50
CA ASN A 188 -18.68 1.79 -19.21
C ASN A 188 -18.11 3.15 -19.70
N GLU A 189 -18.85 4.23 -19.53
CA GLU A 189 -18.43 5.57 -19.99
C GLU A 189 -17.09 6.00 -19.37
N ILE A 190 -16.91 5.78 -18.06
CA ILE A 190 -15.70 6.10 -17.32
C ILE A 190 -14.47 5.39 -17.90
N VAL A 191 -14.58 4.08 -18.16
CA VAL A 191 -13.50 3.26 -18.74
C VAL A 191 -13.17 3.73 -20.15
N LYS A 192 -14.18 4.02 -20.99
CA LYS A 192 -13.95 4.49 -22.37
C LYS A 192 -13.26 5.84 -22.41
N GLU A 193 -13.64 6.77 -21.54
CA GLU A 193 -12.96 8.06 -21.46
C GLU A 193 -11.52 7.91 -20.94
N ALA A 194 -11.31 7.08 -19.92
CA ALA A 194 -9.98 6.85 -19.35
C ALA A 194 -9.06 6.20 -20.39
N PHE A 195 -9.59 5.27 -21.20
CA PHE A 195 -8.90 4.70 -22.34
C PHE A 195 -8.37 5.77 -23.29
N GLN A 196 -9.22 6.74 -23.67
CA GLN A 196 -8.79 7.82 -24.59
C GLN A 196 -7.67 8.67 -23.96
N MET A 197 -7.77 8.98 -22.67
CA MET A 197 -6.74 9.74 -21.96
C MET A 197 -5.41 8.97 -21.88
N LEU A 198 -5.46 7.66 -21.56
CA LEU A 198 -4.27 6.82 -21.47
C LEU A 198 -3.61 6.61 -22.85
N LYS A 199 -4.40 6.51 -23.92
CA LYS A 199 -3.90 6.32 -25.29
C LYS A 199 -3.03 7.47 -25.80
N VAL A 200 -3.29 8.70 -25.35
CA VAL A 200 -2.51 9.90 -25.74
C VAL A 200 -1.50 10.33 -24.67
N SER A 201 -1.31 9.51 -23.65
CA SER A 201 -0.37 9.77 -22.55
C SER A 201 1.07 9.39 -22.91
N HIS A 202 1.99 9.59 -21.97
CA HIS A 202 3.41 9.27 -22.14
C HIS A 202 3.77 7.83 -21.71
N ILE A 203 2.82 7.06 -21.18
CA ILE A 203 3.07 5.69 -20.71
C ILE A 203 2.86 4.67 -21.82
N ASN A 204 3.42 3.46 -21.64
CA ASN A 204 3.23 2.34 -22.56
C ASN A 204 1.84 1.69 -22.36
N PHE A 205 0.79 2.37 -22.80
CA PHE A 205 -0.58 1.88 -22.75
C PHE A 205 -0.86 0.88 -23.88
N ILE A 206 -1.25 -0.35 -23.51
CA ILE A 206 -1.49 -1.45 -24.46
C ILE A 206 -2.97 -1.69 -24.76
N GLY A 207 -3.86 -0.84 -24.23
CA GLY A 207 -5.30 -0.94 -24.46
C GLY A 207 -6.05 -1.68 -23.34
N ASN A 208 -7.20 -2.25 -23.70
CA ASN A 208 -8.05 -2.96 -22.76
C ASN A 208 -7.50 -4.36 -22.47
N VAL A 209 -7.69 -4.82 -21.23
CA VAL A 209 -7.37 -6.17 -20.76
C VAL A 209 -8.65 -6.79 -20.24
N GLU A 210 -9.00 -7.97 -20.75
CA GLU A 210 -10.13 -8.74 -20.21
C GLU A 210 -9.75 -9.49 -18.93
N GLY A 211 -10.74 -9.81 -18.09
CA GLY A 211 -10.52 -10.57 -16.85
C GLY A 211 -9.77 -11.90 -17.04
N LYS A 212 -9.96 -12.58 -18.18
CA LYS A 212 -9.24 -13.83 -18.52
C LYS A 212 -7.74 -13.64 -18.78
N GLU A 213 -7.32 -12.42 -19.09
CA GLU A 213 -5.94 -12.05 -19.45
C GLU A 213 -5.12 -11.58 -18.24
N VAL A 214 -5.77 -11.26 -17.12
CA VAL A 214 -5.14 -10.73 -15.88
C VAL A 214 -3.95 -11.60 -15.44
N TYR A 215 -4.10 -12.92 -15.43
CA TYR A 215 -3.05 -13.85 -14.99
C TYR A 215 -2.12 -14.34 -16.11
N ARG A 216 -2.31 -13.89 -17.37
CA ARG A 216 -1.49 -14.33 -18.51
C ARG A 216 -0.16 -13.58 -18.64
N GLY A 217 0.01 -12.46 -17.94
CA GLY A 217 1.23 -11.65 -17.96
C GLY A 217 1.41 -10.83 -19.25
N ASN A 218 0.30 -10.53 -19.93
CA ASN A 218 0.29 -9.68 -21.11
C ASN A 218 0.34 -8.17 -20.77
N ALA A 219 -0.04 -7.81 -19.55
CA ALA A 219 0.18 -6.50 -18.94
C ALA A 219 1.09 -6.64 -17.72
N ASP A 220 1.87 -5.59 -17.43
CA ASP A 220 2.66 -5.47 -16.21
C ASP A 220 1.90 -4.67 -15.14
N VAL A 221 0.98 -3.79 -15.57
CA VAL A 221 0.10 -2.97 -14.75
C VAL A 221 -1.33 -3.12 -15.26
N ILE A 222 -2.26 -3.47 -14.38
CA ILE A 222 -3.69 -3.60 -14.69
C ILE A 222 -4.45 -2.55 -13.89
N VAL A 223 -5.08 -1.62 -14.59
CA VAL A 223 -5.85 -0.52 -14.00
C VAL A 223 -7.32 -0.90 -13.90
N CYS A 224 -7.93 -0.74 -12.73
CA CYS A 224 -9.38 -0.88 -12.52
C CYS A 224 -9.88 0.07 -11.43
N ASP A 225 -11.20 0.18 -11.33
CA ASP A 225 -11.90 0.77 -10.19
C ASP A 225 -12.07 -0.23 -9.04
#